data_AF-A0AAI9K219-F1
#
_entry.id   AF-A0AAI9K219-F1
#
_cell.length_a   1.000
_cell.length_b   1.000
_cell.length_c   1.000
_cell.angle_alpha   90.00
_cell.angle_beta   90.00
_cell.angle_gamma   90.00
#
_symmetry.space_group_name_H-M   'P 1'
#
loop_
_entity.id
_entity.type
_entity.pdbx_description
1 polymer ?
#
loop_
_entity_poly.entity_id
_entity_poly.type
_entity_poly.pdbx_seq_one_letter_code
_entity_poly.pdbx_strand_id
1 'polypeptide(L)'
;MNCLEAQSKIMAFIENKLPDDELREFIKHVRSCKNCYEELDIYYTLIVGMKQLDESDNISTDFKNALDKHLEEEMNRLTTVKRIANSTILVGIAAVVAGLIWLYSGALDKVYNYEQNSKLSEQPEYYYAEFFGSRLLDDSRYDLSDIDRYYEEQNKVRDESTEFMQNIKKYNANHKGIE
;
A
#
# COMPACT_ATOMS: atom_id res chain seq x y z
N MET A 1 -22.84 4.02 -35.26
CA MET A 1 -24.01 3.43 -35.91
C MET A 1 -24.58 4.38 -36.95
N ASN A 2 -25.29 3.83 -37.94
CA ASN A 2 -25.99 4.57 -38.97
C ASN A 2 -27.47 4.80 -38.59
N CYS A 3 -28.19 5.66 -39.32
CA CYS A 3 -29.58 6.00 -38.99
C CYS A 3 -30.54 4.80 -39.07
N LEU A 4 -30.34 3.90 -40.04
CA LEU A 4 -31.20 2.74 -40.25
C LEU A 4 -31.06 1.70 -39.12
N GLU A 5 -29.84 1.54 -38.65
CA GLU A 5 -29.50 0.73 -37.49
C GLU A 5 -30.08 1.35 -36.21
N ALA A 6 -29.95 2.67 -36.03
CA ALA A 6 -30.55 3.38 -34.90
C ALA A 6 -32.08 3.20 -34.89
N GLN A 7 -32.75 3.38 -36.03
CA GLN A 7 -34.18 3.17 -36.19
C GLN A 7 -34.62 1.76 -35.77
N SER A 8 -33.90 0.73 -36.21
CA SER A 8 -34.21 -0.66 -35.84
C SER A 8 -34.09 -0.95 -34.34
N LYS A 9 -33.30 -0.13 -33.62
CA LYS A 9 -33.00 -0.28 -32.19
C LYS A 9 -33.90 0.55 -31.28
N ILE A 10 -34.76 1.42 -31.83
CA ILE A 10 -35.67 2.29 -31.06
C ILE A 10 -36.56 1.48 -30.09
N MET A 11 -37.19 0.41 -30.57
CA MET A 11 -38.08 -0.41 -29.73
C MET A 11 -37.31 -1.10 -28.61
N ALA A 12 -36.14 -1.66 -28.93
CA ALA A 12 -35.27 -2.30 -27.94
C ALA A 12 -34.75 -1.32 -26.89
N PHE A 13 -34.51 -0.05 -27.26
CA PHE A 13 -34.19 1.01 -26.32
C PHE A 13 -35.37 1.33 -25.38
N ILE A 14 -36.59 1.52 -25.91
CA ILE A 14 -37.79 1.84 -25.11
C ILE A 14 -38.14 0.70 -24.13
N GLU A 15 -37.84 -0.54 -24.51
CA GLU A 15 -38.04 -1.72 -23.65
C GLU A 15 -36.86 -2.02 -22.71
N ASN A 16 -35.80 -1.20 -22.70
CA ASN A 16 -34.58 -1.43 -21.92
C ASN A 16 -33.90 -2.79 -22.18
N LYS A 17 -33.95 -3.26 -23.44
CA LYS A 17 -33.37 -4.55 -23.89
C LYS A 17 -32.08 -4.39 -24.71
N LEU A 18 -31.60 -3.16 -24.86
CA LEU A 18 -30.41 -2.86 -25.65
C LEU A 18 -29.15 -3.13 -24.82
N PRO A 19 -28.15 -3.89 -25.31
CA PRO A 19 -26.93 -4.14 -24.57
C PRO A 19 -26.08 -2.85 -24.43
N ASP A 20 -25.30 -2.76 -23.36
CA ASP A 20 -24.60 -1.53 -22.94
C ASP A 20 -23.66 -0.94 -24.01
N ASP A 21 -23.03 -1.81 -24.82
CA ASP A 21 -22.16 -1.42 -25.93
C ASP A 21 -22.92 -0.74 -27.07
N GLU A 22 -24.03 -1.34 -27.51
CA GLU A 22 -24.89 -0.77 -28.54
C GLU A 22 -25.68 0.44 -28.05
N LEU A 23 -26.12 0.43 -26.79
CA LEU A 23 -26.85 1.52 -26.15
C LEU A 23 -26.03 2.81 -26.12
N ARG A 24 -24.74 2.71 -25.80
CA ARG A 24 -23.84 3.86 -25.83
C ARG A 24 -23.80 4.49 -27.22
N GLU A 25 -23.68 3.66 -28.25
CA GLU A 25 -23.55 4.12 -29.62
C GLU A 25 -24.89 4.68 -30.14
N PHE A 26 -26.01 4.11 -29.68
CA PHE A 26 -27.37 4.57 -29.96
C PHE A 26 -27.63 5.97 -29.42
N ILE A 27 -27.42 6.16 -28.11
CA ILE A 27 -27.63 7.46 -27.46
C ILE A 27 -26.74 8.53 -28.11
N LYS A 28 -25.48 8.19 -28.42
CA LYS A 28 -24.57 9.12 -29.11
C LYS A 28 -25.08 9.52 -30.49
N HIS A 29 -25.59 8.56 -31.27
CA HIS A 29 -26.14 8.83 -32.61
C HIS A 29 -27.38 9.71 -32.52
N VAL A 30 -28.36 9.34 -31.70
CA VAL A 30 -29.63 10.07 -31.52
C VAL A 30 -29.39 11.51 -31.04
N ARG A 31 -28.46 11.74 -30.11
CA ARG A 31 -28.10 13.10 -29.67
C ARG A 31 -27.44 13.94 -30.77
N SER A 32 -26.77 13.31 -31.73
CA SER A 32 -26.08 14.00 -32.83
C SER A 32 -26.95 14.16 -34.09
N CYS A 33 -27.99 13.33 -34.25
CA CYS A 33 -28.83 13.29 -35.44
C CYS A 33 -30.27 13.71 -35.09
N LYS A 34 -30.65 14.92 -35.53
CA LYS A 34 -31.99 15.48 -35.28
C LYS A 34 -33.12 14.57 -35.76
N ASN A 35 -33.00 13.98 -36.95
CA ASN A 35 -34.05 13.13 -37.51
C ASN A 35 -34.29 11.88 -36.65
N CYS A 36 -33.22 11.21 -36.21
CA CYS A 36 -33.34 10.03 -35.35
C CYS A 36 -33.86 10.38 -33.95
N TYR A 37 -33.56 11.58 -33.46
CA TYR A 37 -34.13 12.09 -32.21
C TYR A 37 -35.63 12.33 -32.33
N GLU A 38 -36.09 12.99 -33.40
CA GLU A 38 -37.52 13.23 -33.63
C GLU A 38 -38.31 11.92 -33.77
N GLU A 39 -37.76 10.94 -34.48
CA GLU A 39 -38.36 9.61 -34.57
C GLU A 39 -38.44 8.94 -33.20
N LEU A 40 -37.35 8.94 -32.43
CA LEU A 40 -37.35 8.39 -31.07
C LEU A 40 -38.37 9.10 -30.17
N ASP A 41 -38.49 10.42 -30.25
CA ASP A 41 -39.45 11.24 -29.47
C ASP A 41 -40.89 10.83 -29.76
N ILE A 42 -41.22 10.60 -31.04
CA ILE A 42 -42.55 10.13 -31.46
C ILE A 42 -42.84 8.72 -30.91
N TYR A 43 -41.92 7.77 -31.10
CA TYR A 43 -42.10 6.39 -30.62
C TYR A 43 -42.18 6.32 -29.09
N TYR A 44 -41.32 7.07 -28.40
CA TYR A 44 -41.30 7.12 -26.95
C TYR A 44 -42.62 7.70 -26.41
N THR A 45 -43.06 8.84 -26.94
CA THR A 45 -44.33 9.47 -26.55
C THR A 45 -45.52 8.54 -26.78
N LEU A 46 -45.58 7.84 -27.92
CA LEU A 46 -46.67 6.92 -28.22
C LEU A 46 -46.70 5.74 -27.23
N ILE A 47 -45.57 5.06 -27.04
CA ILE A 47 -45.52 3.82 -26.26
C ILE A 47 -45.63 4.11 -24.76
N VAL A 48 -44.88 5.09 -24.26
CA VAL A 48 -44.92 5.47 -22.85
C VAL A 48 -46.25 6.14 -22.52
N GLY A 49 -46.79 6.95 -23.43
CA GLY A 49 -48.12 7.52 -23.29
C GLY A 49 -49.22 6.47 -23.18
N MET A 50 -49.20 5.43 -24.02
CA MET A 50 -50.14 4.31 -23.91
C MET A 50 -50.01 3.56 -22.58
N LYS A 51 -48.78 3.29 -22.12
CA LYS A 51 -48.54 2.63 -20.83
C LYS A 51 -49.07 3.44 -19.64
N GLN A 52 -48.85 4.76 -19.63
CA GLN A 52 -49.38 5.64 -18.57
C GLN A 52 -50.91 5.66 -18.54
N LEU A 53 -51.56 5.59 -19.70
CA LEU A 53 -53.03 5.51 -19.79
C LEU A 53 -53.57 4.19 -19.21
N ASP A 54 -52.88 3.08 -19.48
CA ASP A 54 -53.27 1.76 -18.96
C ASP A 54 -53.06 1.65 -17.44
N GLU A 55 -52.01 2.28 -16.91
CA GLU A 55 -51.67 2.24 -15.48
C GLU A 55 -52.48 3.22 -14.62
N SER A 56 -53.39 4.01 -15.22
CA SER A 56 -54.19 5.07 -14.54
C SER A 56 -53.34 6.11 -13.78
N ASP A 57 -52.07 6.21 -14.14
CA ASP A 57 -51.12 7.15 -13.56
C ASP A 57 -51.41 8.58 -14.07
N ASN A 58 -50.94 9.57 -13.31
CA ASN A 58 -51.02 10.97 -13.74
C ASN A 58 -50.29 11.13 -15.09
N ILE A 59 -51.06 11.33 -16.16
CA ILE A 59 -50.57 11.53 -17.53
C ILE A 59 -49.57 12.68 -17.51
N SER A 60 -48.28 12.37 -17.68
CA SER A 60 -47.25 13.41 -17.76
C SER A 60 -47.35 14.07 -19.14
N THR A 61 -47.59 15.38 -19.22
CA THR A 61 -47.67 16.08 -20.52
C THR A 61 -46.30 16.28 -21.17
N ASP A 62 -45.22 16.13 -20.39
CA ASP A 62 -43.87 16.52 -20.79
C ASP A 62 -43.00 15.30 -21.15
N PHE A 63 -43.50 14.46 -22.06
CA PHE A 63 -42.80 13.24 -22.53
C PHE A 63 -41.41 13.53 -23.10
N LYS A 64 -41.23 14.68 -23.74
CA LYS A 64 -39.94 15.12 -24.28
C LYS A 64 -38.86 15.27 -23.20
N ASN A 65 -39.21 15.95 -22.10
CA ASN A 65 -38.30 16.14 -20.97
C ASN A 65 -38.00 14.80 -20.29
N ALA A 66 -39.01 13.91 -20.19
CA ALA A 66 -38.82 12.57 -19.65
C ALA A 66 -37.87 11.74 -20.53
N LEU A 67 -37.99 11.83 -21.86
CA LEU A 67 -37.08 11.17 -22.79
C LEU A 67 -35.64 11.69 -22.66
N ASP A 68 -35.45 13.01 -22.64
CA ASP A 68 -34.13 13.62 -22.52
C ASP A 68 -33.44 13.19 -21.22
N LYS A 69 -34.21 13.18 -20.13
CA LYS A 69 -33.74 12.70 -18.83
C LYS A 69 -33.37 11.21 -18.88
N HIS A 70 -34.21 10.38 -19.50
CA HIS A 70 -33.92 8.96 -19.66
C HIS A 70 -32.64 8.71 -20.47
N LEU A 71 -32.45 9.42 -21.58
CA LEU A 71 -31.22 9.37 -22.38
C LEU A 71 -29.98 9.81 -21.59
N GLU A 72 -30.12 10.81 -20.71
CA GLU A 72 -29.03 11.27 -19.85
C GLU A 72 -28.69 10.28 -18.74
N GLU A 73 -29.70 9.73 -18.06
CA GLU A 73 -29.55 8.72 -17.02
C GLU A 73 -28.85 7.46 -17.57
N GLU A 74 -29.30 6.95 -18.71
CA GLU A 74 -28.69 5.79 -19.39
C GLU A 74 -27.24 6.07 -19.80
N MET A 75 -26.95 7.25 -20.37
CA MET A 75 -25.58 7.63 -20.73
C MET A 75 -24.67 7.76 -19.49
N ASN A 76 -25.20 8.32 -18.40
CA ASN A 76 -24.47 8.48 -17.15
C ASN A 76 -24.18 7.12 -16.49
N ARG A 77 -25.13 6.17 -16.53
CA ARG A 77 -24.90 4.79 -16.07
C ARG A 77 -23.73 4.15 -16.83
N LEU A 78 -23.72 4.24 -18.15
CA LEU A 78 -22.66 3.66 -18.98
C LEU A 78 -21.28 4.28 -18.73
N THR A 79 -21.23 5.60 -18.52
CA THR A 79 -19.96 6.30 -18.29
C THR A 79 -19.41 6.08 -16.88
N THR A 80 -20.28 6.03 -15.87
CA THR A 80 -19.89 5.77 -14.47
C THR A 80 -19.36 4.35 -14.29
N VAL A 81 -20.05 3.34 -14.84
CA VAL A 81 -19.60 1.93 -14.79
C VAL A 81 -18.21 1.79 -15.42
N LYS A 82 -17.99 2.35 -16.61
CA LYS A 82 -16.68 2.29 -17.28
C LYS A 82 -15.57 3.00 -16.51
N ARG A 83 -15.88 4.14 -15.88
CA ARG A 83 -14.91 4.89 -15.07
C ARG A 83 -14.54 4.14 -13.79
N ILE A 84 -15.52 3.51 -13.13
CA ILE A 84 -15.29 2.71 -11.92
C ILE A 84 -14.47 1.47 -12.24
N ALA A 85 -14.82 0.72 -13.29
CA ALA A 85 -14.08 -0.46 -13.73
C ALA A 85 -12.61 -0.12 -14.03
N ASN A 86 -12.37 0.92 -14.83
CA ASN A 86 -11.00 1.35 -15.15
C ASN A 86 -10.22 1.84 -13.91
N SER A 87 -10.91 2.47 -12.95
CA SER A 87 -10.30 2.95 -11.71
C SER A 87 -9.80 1.79 -10.82
N THR A 88 -10.60 0.73 -10.67
CA THR A 88 -10.23 -0.42 -9.82
C THR A 88 -9.00 -1.17 -10.33
N ILE A 89 -8.86 -1.31 -11.65
CA ILE A 89 -7.71 -1.97 -12.28
C ILE A 89 -6.42 -1.18 -12.02
N LEU A 90 -6.47 0.14 -12.14
CA LEU A 90 -5.31 1.01 -11.90
C LEU A 90 -4.82 0.93 -10.45
N VAL A 91 -5.75 0.96 -9.49
CA VAL A 91 -5.43 0.85 -8.06
C VAL A 91 -4.82 -0.52 -7.74
N GLY A 92 -5.35 -1.60 -8.33
CA GLY A 92 -4.80 -2.94 -8.17
C GLY A 92 -3.34 -3.03 -8.64
N ILE A 93 -3.04 -2.48 -9.82
CA ILE A 93 -1.66 -2.48 -10.37
C ILE A 93 -0.73 -1.67 -9.47
N ALA A 94 -1.15 -0.49 -9.02
CA ALA A 94 -0.36 0.36 -8.14
C ALA A 94 -0.01 -0.33 -6.81
N ALA A 95 -0.98 -1.07 -6.22
CA ALA A 95 -0.76 -1.82 -4.99
C ALA A 95 0.26 -2.95 -5.17
N VAL A 96 0.21 -3.68 -6.30
CA VAL A 96 1.19 -4.73 -6.61
C VAL A 96 2.60 -4.14 -6.77
N VAL A 97 2.73 -3.03 -7.51
CA VAL A 97 4.03 -2.36 -7.69
C VAL A 97 4.60 -1.88 -6.37
N ALA A 98 3.79 -1.26 -5.51
CA ALA A 98 4.22 -0.85 -4.18
C ALA A 98 4.68 -2.03 -3.31
N GLY A 99 3.96 -3.16 -3.36
CA GLY A 99 4.34 -4.39 -2.68
C GLY A 99 5.67 -4.97 -3.17
N LEU A 100 5.92 -4.93 -4.48
CA LEU A 100 7.19 -5.37 -5.07
C LEU A 100 8.36 -4.48 -4.64
N ILE A 101 8.16 -3.15 -4.62
CA ILE A 101 9.18 -2.21 -4.14
C ILE A 101 9.51 -2.49 -2.67
N TRP A 102 8.48 -2.66 -1.83
CA TRP A 102 8.67 -2.96 -0.40
C TRP A 102 9.42 -4.28 -0.17
N LEU A 103 9.06 -5.35 -0.91
CA LEU A 103 9.77 -6.63 -0.87
C LEU A 103 11.23 -6.49 -1.32
N TYR A 104 11.48 -5.76 -2.40
CA TYR A 104 12.83 -5.55 -2.93
C TYR A 104 13.71 -4.81 -1.93
N SER A 105 13.21 -3.73 -1.32
CA SER A 105 13.93 -2.99 -0.27
C SER A 105 14.30 -3.89 0.92
N GLY A 106 13.36 -4.71 1.41
CA GLY A 106 13.64 -5.63 2.51
C GLY A 106 14.66 -6.72 2.17
N ALA A 107 14.70 -7.19 0.92
CA ALA A 107 15.74 -8.11 0.46
C ALA A 107 17.11 -7.43 0.42
N LEU A 108 17.17 -6.18 -0.05
CA LEU A 108 18.39 -5.39 -0.11
C LEU A 108 18.99 -5.19 1.29
N ASP A 109 18.16 -4.84 2.28
CA ASP A 109 18.61 -4.64 3.66
C ASP A 109 19.24 -5.92 4.24
N LYS A 110 18.69 -7.11 3.94
CA LYS A 110 19.28 -8.38 4.40
C LYS A 110 20.65 -8.62 3.79
N VAL A 111 20.79 -8.42 2.47
CA VAL A 111 22.07 -8.61 1.78
C VAL A 111 23.10 -7.62 2.31
N TYR A 112 22.72 -6.35 2.46
CA TYR A 112 23.59 -5.30 2.98
C TYR A 112 24.07 -5.61 4.40
N ASN A 113 23.16 -6.01 5.30
CA ASN A 113 23.51 -6.39 6.68
C ASN A 113 24.39 -7.65 6.74
N TYR A 114 24.15 -8.63 5.87
CA TYR A 114 25.01 -9.82 5.77
C TYR A 114 26.43 -9.46 5.37
N GLU A 115 26.59 -8.66 4.30
CA GLU A 115 27.90 -8.20 3.85
C GLU A 115 28.61 -7.39 4.94
N GLN A 116 27.90 -6.48 5.61
CA GLN A 116 28.48 -5.66 6.66
C GLN A 116 28.95 -6.50 7.86
N ASN A 117 28.16 -7.50 8.27
CA ASN A 117 28.51 -8.39 9.36
C ASN A 117 29.70 -9.30 9.00
N SER A 118 29.76 -9.80 7.76
CA SER A 118 30.90 -10.61 7.30
C SER A 118 32.21 -9.82 7.32
N LYS A 119 32.19 -8.57 6.84
CA LYS A 119 33.35 -7.67 6.90
C LYS A 119 33.78 -7.39 8.34
N LEU A 120 32.83 -7.17 9.25
CA LEU A 120 33.13 -6.92 10.67
C LEU A 120 33.76 -8.14 11.35
N SER A 121 33.31 -9.37 11.03
CA SER A 121 33.86 -10.60 11.61
C SER A 121 35.28 -10.92 11.15
N GLU A 122 35.67 -10.49 9.94
CA GLU A 122 37.01 -10.73 9.38
C GLU A 122 38.03 -9.63 9.75
N GLN A 123 37.55 -8.41 9.99
CA GLN A 123 38.37 -7.27 10.39
C GLN A 123 39.37 -7.52 11.55
N PRO A 124 39.03 -8.25 12.64
CA PRO A 124 39.99 -8.55 13.69
C PRO A 124 41.23 -9.32 13.17
N GLU A 125 41.05 -10.27 12.27
CA GLU A 125 42.13 -11.19 11.87
C GLU A 125 43.24 -10.47 11.10
N TYR A 126 42.88 -9.51 10.25
CA TYR A 126 43.84 -8.72 9.47
C TYR A 126 44.43 -7.54 10.27
N TYR A 127 43.60 -6.82 11.04
CA TYR A 127 44.04 -5.60 11.72
C TYR A 127 44.83 -5.90 13.01
N TYR A 128 44.46 -6.95 13.76
CA TYR A 128 45.21 -7.33 14.96
C TYR A 128 46.57 -7.94 14.61
N ALA A 129 46.66 -8.76 13.56
CA ALA A 129 47.91 -9.39 13.15
C ALA A 129 48.97 -8.36 12.69
N GLU A 130 48.57 -7.37 11.89
CA GLU A 130 49.50 -6.35 11.39
C GLU A 130 49.93 -5.34 12.48
N PHE A 131 49.00 -4.89 13.33
CA PHE A 131 49.28 -3.90 14.35
C PHE A 131 50.01 -4.47 15.59
N PHE A 132 49.63 -5.67 16.03
CA PHE A 132 50.16 -6.27 17.26
C PHE A 132 51.18 -7.39 17.02
N GLY A 133 51.31 -7.93 15.80
CA GLY A 133 52.20 -9.05 15.52
C GLY A 133 53.65 -8.82 15.93
N SER A 134 54.18 -7.60 15.71
CA SER A 134 55.53 -7.22 16.14
C SER A 134 55.64 -6.84 17.62
N ARG A 135 54.53 -6.46 18.27
CA ARG A 135 54.51 -6.04 19.68
C ARG A 135 54.22 -7.17 20.67
N LEU A 136 53.51 -8.21 20.24
CA LEU A 136 53.17 -9.37 21.07
C LEU A 136 54.23 -10.47 21.04
N LEU A 137 55.12 -10.47 20.03
CA LEU A 137 56.12 -11.52 19.80
C LEU A 137 57.57 -11.02 19.88
N ASP A 138 57.82 -9.74 20.21
CA ASP A 138 59.16 -9.23 20.58
C ASP A 138 59.49 -9.66 22.02
N ASP A 139 59.76 -10.95 22.18
CA ASP A 139 60.10 -11.67 23.43
C ASP A 139 61.45 -11.20 24.06
N SER A 140 62.09 -10.17 23.51
CA SER A 140 63.39 -9.68 23.98
C SER A 140 63.32 -8.58 25.04
N ARG A 141 62.13 -7.99 25.27
CA ARG A 141 61.99 -6.75 26.05
C ARG A 141 61.03 -6.78 27.23
N TYR A 142 60.27 -7.86 27.41
CA TYR A 142 59.33 -7.99 28.52
C TYR A 142 59.59 -9.31 29.24
N ASP A 143 60.09 -9.22 30.47
CA ASP A 143 60.20 -10.38 31.36
C ASP A 143 58.80 -10.70 31.89
N LEU A 144 58.28 -11.90 31.58
CA LEU A 144 56.95 -12.33 32.01
C LEU A 144 56.75 -12.22 33.53
N SER A 145 57.83 -12.25 34.31
CA SER A 145 57.79 -12.11 35.78
C SER A 145 57.36 -10.71 36.27
N ASP A 146 57.43 -9.68 35.43
CA ASP A 146 56.96 -8.33 35.78
C ASP A 146 55.43 -8.24 35.89
N ILE A 147 54.73 -9.07 35.12
CA ILE A 147 53.26 -9.13 35.14
C ILE A 147 52.80 -9.79 36.44
N ASP A 148 53.43 -10.89 36.83
CA ASP A 148 53.11 -11.59 38.08
C ASP A 148 53.37 -10.71 39.31
N ARG A 149 54.47 -9.94 39.31
CA ARG A 149 54.78 -8.97 40.37
C ARG A 149 53.72 -7.87 40.53
N TYR A 150 53.18 -7.38 39.41
CA TYR A 150 52.13 -6.35 39.41
C TYR A 150 50.83 -6.87 40.05
N TYR A 151 50.46 -8.13 39.78
CA TYR A 151 49.27 -8.75 40.39
C TYR A 151 49.49 -9.12 41.86
N GLU A 152 50.71 -9.50 42.26
CA GLU A 152 51.04 -9.72 43.68
C GLU A 152 51.00 -8.43 44.51
N GLU A 153 51.48 -7.30 43.98
CA GLU A 153 51.41 -6.00 44.65
C GLU A 153 49.97 -5.47 44.75
N GLN A 154 49.15 -5.62 43.71
CA GLN A 154 47.74 -5.23 43.78
C GLN A 154 46.93 -6.11 44.75
N ASN A 155 47.28 -7.39 44.89
CA ASN A 155 46.59 -8.26 45.84
C ASN A 155 46.82 -7.86 47.30
N LYS A 156 47.97 -7.23 47.64
CA LYS A 156 48.20 -6.66 48.99
C LYS A 156 47.34 -5.42 49.26
N VAL A 157 47.08 -4.58 48.25
CA VAL A 157 46.24 -3.38 48.38
C VAL A 157 44.75 -3.74 48.40
N ARG A 158 44.37 -4.86 47.75
CA ARG A 158 42.98 -5.32 47.71
C ARG A 158 42.46 -5.72 49.09
N ASP A 159 43.31 -6.31 49.95
CA ASP A 159 42.92 -6.87 51.25
C ASP A 159 42.28 -5.81 52.19
N GLU A 160 42.86 -4.60 52.27
CA GLU A 160 42.39 -3.50 53.12
C GLU A 160 41.03 -2.94 52.65
N SER A 161 40.80 -2.89 51.33
CA SER A 161 39.53 -2.44 50.74
C SER A 161 38.40 -3.47 50.89
N THR A 162 38.74 -4.77 50.89
CA THR A 162 37.77 -5.85 51.16
C THR A 162 37.34 -5.90 52.62
N GLU A 163 38.24 -5.63 53.57
CA GLU A 163 37.89 -5.51 55.00
C GLU A 163 36.92 -4.36 55.26
N PHE A 164 37.16 -3.19 54.64
CA PHE A 164 36.27 -2.04 54.75
C PHE A 164 34.85 -2.38 54.27
N MET A 165 34.72 -3.00 53.08
CA MET A 165 33.41 -3.37 52.53
C MET A 165 32.72 -4.50 53.31
N GLN A 166 33.48 -5.44 53.89
CA GLN A 166 32.93 -6.44 54.81
C GLN A 166 32.43 -5.82 56.11
N ASN A 167 33.14 -4.84 56.68
CA ASN A 167 32.73 -4.14 57.89
C ASN A 167 31.48 -3.28 57.65
N ILE A 168 31.36 -2.62 56.49
CA ILE A 168 30.11 -1.93 56.09
C ILE A 168 28.94 -2.92 55.95
N LYS A 169 29.17 -4.10 55.35
CA LYS A 169 28.13 -5.14 55.28
C LYS A 169 27.69 -5.62 56.66
N LYS A 170 28.61 -5.85 57.60
CA LYS A 170 28.29 -6.24 58.99
C LYS A 170 27.53 -5.14 59.73
N TYR A 171 27.95 -3.88 59.60
CA TYR A 171 27.26 -2.74 60.20
C TYR A 171 25.81 -2.62 59.69
N ASN A 172 25.62 -2.68 58.37
CA ASN A 172 24.30 -2.59 57.73
C ASN A 172 23.39 -3.81 58.04
N ALA A 173 23.97 -5.00 58.24
CA ALA A 173 23.22 -6.17 58.65
C ALA A 173 22.66 -6.05 60.09
N ASN A 174 23.41 -5.41 60.99
CA ASN A 174 23.02 -5.24 62.39
C ASN A 174 22.15 -4.01 62.67
N HIS A 175 22.01 -3.10 61.70
CA HIS A 175 21.23 -1.85 61.83
C HIS A 175 20.02 -1.78 60.88
N LYS A 176 19.50 -2.93 60.41
CA LYS A 176 18.21 -2.97 59.72
C LYS A 176 17.07 -2.63 60.69
N GLY A 177 16.73 -1.35 60.81
CA GLY A 177 15.54 -0.93 61.56
C GLY A 177 15.61 0.45 62.21
N ILE A 178 16.12 1.47 61.53
CA ILE A 178 15.75 2.85 61.85
C ILE A 178 15.24 3.44 60.54
N GLU A 179 13.93 3.67 60.51
CA GLU A 179 13.21 4.39 59.45
C GLU A 179 13.82 5.76 59.14
#